data_AF-A0A2E9DA44-F1
#
_entry.id   AF-A0A2E9DA44-F1
#
_cell.length_a   1.000
_cell.length_b   1.000
_cell.length_c   1.000
_cell.angle_alpha   90.00
_cell.angle_beta   90.00
_cell.angle_gamma   90.00
#
_symmetry.space_group_name_H-M   'P 1'
#
loop_
_entity.id
_entity.type
_entity.pdbx_description
1 polymer ?
#
loop_
_entity_poly.entity_id
_entity_poly.type
_entity_poly.pdbx_seq_one_letter_code
_entity_poly.pdbx_strand_id
1 'polypeptide(L)'
;LLGCSFTFEHALLQSGIHLRHIEQSKNVAMYKTNISTETSGKFHGPLVVSMRPIKKDRIIDSVVITSKLERAHGAPLHIGSPKEIGIKDITNPDYGEFVDIADDEEPVFWACGVTPQAVALDSKPSLMITHSPGHMFVTDLVSDDIK
;
A
#
# COMPACT_ATOMS: atom_id res chain seq x y z
N LEU A 1 -13.46 3.07 10.24
CA LEU A 1 -12.15 2.39 10.35
C LEU A 1 -11.68 2.11 8.94
N LEU A 2 -10.44 2.43 8.61
CA LEU A 2 -9.86 2.11 7.31
C LEU A 2 -9.20 0.73 7.41
N GLY A 3 -9.35 -0.09 6.37
CA GLY A 3 -8.77 -1.43 6.30
C GLY A 3 -7.24 -1.42 6.42
N CYS A 4 -6.67 -2.54 6.85
CA CYS A 4 -5.24 -2.68 7.08
C CYS A 4 -4.61 -3.68 6.09
N SER A 5 -3.33 -3.48 5.78
CA SER A 5 -2.55 -4.32 4.88
C SER A 5 -2.42 -5.76 5.35
N PHE A 6 -2.60 -6.05 6.65
CA PHE A 6 -2.35 -7.39 7.19
C PHE A 6 -3.21 -8.50 6.56
N THR A 7 -4.49 -8.24 6.24
CA THR A 7 -5.35 -9.24 5.58
C THR A 7 -4.84 -9.57 4.18
N PHE A 8 -4.42 -8.55 3.45
CA PHE A 8 -3.84 -8.63 2.12
C PHE A 8 -2.47 -9.35 2.15
N GLU A 9 -1.61 -9.02 3.10
CA GLU A 9 -0.28 -9.61 3.25
C GLU A 9 -0.36 -11.07 3.65
N HIS A 10 -1.30 -11.41 4.55
CA HIS A 10 -1.55 -12.79 4.94
C HIS A 10 -1.98 -13.64 3.74
N ALA A 11 -2.87 -13.16 2.88
CA ALA A 11 -3.31 -13.88 1.69
C ALA A 11 -2.17 -14.16 0.69
N LEU A 12 -1.27 -13.18 0.50
CA LEU A 12 -0.07 -13.35 -0.32
C LEU A 12 0.88 -14.39 0.28
N LEU A 13 1.17 -14.30 1.57
CA LEU A 13 2.05 -15.24 2.27
C LEU A 13 1.51 -16.68 2.25
N GLN A 14 0.20 -16.87 2.48
CA GLN A 14 -0.45 -18.18 2.40
C GLN A 14 -0.38 -18.80 0.99
N SER A 15 -0.28 -17.96 -0.04
CA SER A 15 -0.11 -18.40 -1.42
C SER A 15 1.37 -18.56 -1.82
N GLY A 16 2.29 -18.49 -0.86
CA GLY A 16 3.73 -18.61 -1.07
C GLY A 16 4.35 -17.40 -1.79
N ILE A 17 3.72 -16.23 -1.74
CA ILE A 17 4.30 -14.98 -2.23
C ILE A 17 4.99 -14.30 -1.06
N HIS A 18 6.30 -14.19 -1.17
CA HIS A 18 7.16 -13.60 -0.16
C HIS A 18 7.03 -12.08 -0.12
N LEU A 19 7.17 -11.51 1.08
CA LEU A 19 7.06 -10.07 1.31
C LEU A 19 8.37 -9.54 1.88
N ARG A 20 9.16 -8.85 1.05
CA ARG A 20 10.52 -8.43 1.38
C ARG A 20 10.62 -7.60 2.66
N HIS A 21 9.69 -6.69 2.90
CA HIS A 21 9.71 -5.85 4.11
C HIS A 21 9.55 -6.68 5.39
N ILE A 22 8.80 -7.78 5.35
CA ILE A 22 8.69 -8.72 6.48
C ILE A 22 10.02 -9.47 6.67
N GLU A 23 10.60 -9.99 5.59
CA GLU A 23 11.89 -10.69 5.62
C GLU A 23 13.02 -9.80 6.15
N GLN A 24 13.00 -8.52 5.82
CA GLN A 24 13.97 -7.52 6.26
C GLN A 24 13.61 -6.84 7.59
N SER A 25 12.48 -7.21 8.23
CA SER A 25 11.98 -6.56 9.46
C SER A 25 11.87 -5.02 9.35
N LYS A 26 11.37 -4.55 8.21
CA LYS A 26 11.20 -3.14 7.86
C LYS A 26 9.74 -2.77 7.68
N ASN A 27 9.42 -1.50 7.88
CA ASN A 27 8.12 -0.97 7.49
C ASN A 27 8.00 -0.91 5.97
N VAL A 28 6.82 -1.24 5.43
CA VAL A 28 6.57 -1.21 3.99
C VAL A 28 6.85 0.17 3.40
N ALA A 29 7.56 0.20 2.26
CA ALA A 29 7.87 1.42 1.55
C ALA A 29 6.61 2.03 0.92
N MET A 30 6.38 3.32 1.14
CA MET A 30 5.21 4.04 0.63
C MET A 30 5.62 5.36 -0.05
N TYR A 31 4.91 5.70 -1.12
CA TYR A 31 5.27 6.82 -1.99
C TYR A 31 4.03 7.63 -2.38
N LYS A 32 4.17 8.94 -2.43
CA LYS A 32 3.22 9.84 -3.08
C LYS A 32 3.39 9.72 -4.59
N THR A 33 2.29 9.54 -5.28
CA THR A 33 2.26 9.45 -6.74
C THR A 33 1.90 10.78 -7.38
N ASN A 34 2.00 10.85 -8.72
CA ASN A 34 1.38 11.92 -9.52
C ASN A 34 -0.10 11.65 -9.84
N ILE A 35 -0.69 10.57 -9.31
CA ILE A 35 -2.10 10.23 -9.51
C ILE A 35 -2.93 11.00 -8.48
N SER A 36 -3.82 11.87 -8.93
CA SER A 36 -4.71 12.62 -8.05
C SER A 36 -5.87 11.73 -7.56
N THR A 37 -6.25 11.86 -6.29
CA THR A 37 -7.51 11.31 -5.79
C THR A 37 -8.70 12.07 -6.37
N GLU A 38 -9.87 11.43 -6.41
CA GLU A 38 -11.11 12.17 -6.66
C GLU A 38 -11.34 13.22 -5.56
N THR A 39 -11.74 14.42 -5.96
CA THR A 39 -11.92 15.54 -5.03
C THR A 39 -13.25 15.41 -4.31
N SER A 40 -13.25 15.64 -3.00
CA SER A 40 -14.46 15.70 -2.18
C SER A 40 -14.44 16.93 -1.28
N GLY A 41 -15.13 18.00 -1.70
CA GLY A 41 -15.10 19.28 -1.01
C GLY A 41 -13.67 19.84 -0.92
N LYS A 42 -13.17 20.07 0.30
CA LYS A 42 -11.81 20.55 0.56
C LYS A 42 -10.73 19.45 0.52
N PHE A 43 -11.14 18.19 0.38
CA PHE A 43 -10.23 17.04 0.36
C PHE A 43 -9.80 16.75 -1.07
N HIS A 44 -8.52 16.96 -1.33
CA HIS A 44 -7.85 16.67 -2.60
C HIS A 44 -6.37 16.41 -2.32
N GLY A 45 -5.72 15.59 -3.13
CA GLY A 45 -4.29 15.36 -3.00
C GLY A 45 -3.79 14.17 -3.82
N PRO A 46 -2.49 13.88 -3.75
CA PRO A 46 -1.91 12.72 -4.41
C PRO A 46 -2.34 11.42 -3.71
N LEU A 47 -2.58 10.40 -4.51
CA LEU A 47 -2.73 9.03 -4.04
C LEU A 47 -1.39 8.52 -3.52
N VAL A 48 -1.39 7.91 -2.33
CA VAL A 48 -0.21 7.25 -1.77
C VAL A 48 -0.31 5.77 -2.07
N VAL A 49 0.79 5.18 -2.54
CA VAL A 49 0.89 3.74 -2.79
C VAL A 49 1.90 3.09 -1.86
N SER A 50 1.72 1.81 -1.56
CA SER A 50 2.71 0.95 -0.92
C SER A 50 3.33 0.01 -1.96
N MET A 51 4.64 -0.18 -1.92
CA MET A 51 5.38 -0.98 -2.88
C MET A 51 5.84 -2.30 -2.25
N ARG A 52 5.66 -3.40 -2.97
CA ARG A 52 6.26 -4.69 -2.65
C ARG A 52 6.94 -5.24 -3.90
N PRO A 53 8.21 -5.68 -3.83
CA PRO A 53 8.82 -6.42 -4.92
C PRO A 53 8.18 -7.80 -5.00
N ILE A 54 7.72 -8.19 -6.18
CA ILE A 54 7.10 -9.48 -6.44
C ILE A 54 7.88 -10.17 -7.55
N LYS A 55 8.18 -11.47 -7.39
CA LYS A 55 8.81 -12.26 -8.44
C LYS A 55 8.00 -12.20 -9.73
N LYS A 56 8.68 -12.06 -10.86
CA LYS A 56 8.05 -11.87 -12.18
C LYS A 56 7.07 -12.99 -12.55
N ASP A 57 7.35 -14.22 -12.15
CA ASP A 57 6.49 -15.39 -12.35
C ASP A 57 5.27 -15.45 -11.41
N ARG A 58 5.24 -14.65 -10.34
CA ARG A 58 4.15 -14.56 -9.35
C ARG A 58 3.31 -13.29 -9.45
N ILE A 59 3.62 -12.38 -10.39
CA ILE A 59 2.88 -11.12 -10.55
C ILE A 59 1.38 -11.39 -10.79
N ILE A 60 1.05 -12.28 -11.72
CA ILE A 60 -0.34 -12.60 -12.06
C ILE A 60 -1.08 -13.17 -10.83
N ASP A 61 -0.45 -14.07 -10.08
CA ASP A 61 -1.02 -14.60 -8.85
C ASP A 61 -1.30 -13.49 -7.85
N SER A 62 -0.34 -12.57 -7.64
CA SER A 62 -0.51 -11.43 -6.73
C SER A 62 -1.71 -10.57 -7.13
N VAL A 63 -1.93 -10.34 -8.43
CA VAL A 63 -3.10 -9.61 -8.93
C VAL A 63 -4.37 -10.38 -8.60
N VAL A 64 -4.45 -11.66 -8.97
CA VAL A 64 -5.65 -12.49 -8.81
C VAL A 64 -6.05 -12.66 -7.35
N ILE A 65 -5.08 -12.86 -6.46
CA ILE A 65 -5.32 -13.02 -5.02
C ILE A 65 -5.87 -11.71 -4.45
N THR A 66 -5.23 -10.59 -4.78
CA THR A 66 -5.47 -9.31 -4.12
C THR A 66 -6.71 -8.59 -4.67
N SER A 67 -7.06 -8.85 -5.93
CA SER A 67 -8.29 -8.34 -6.56
C SER A 67 -9.57 -8.84 -5.88
N LYS A 68 -9.51 -9.97 -5.15
CA LYS A 68 -10.65 -10.53 -4.41
C LYS A 68 -10.85 -9.88 -3.04
N LEU A 69 -9.99 -8.95 -2.64
CA LEU A 69 -9.98 -8.32 -1.32
C LEU A 69 -10.39 -6.85 -1.46
N GLU A 70 -11.63 -6.61 -1.90
CA GLU A 70 -12.12 -5.26 -2.24
C GLU A 70 -12.02 -4.28 -1.06
N ARG A 71 -12.11 -4.79 0.17
CA ARG A 71 -12.02 -4.00 1.41
C ARG A 71 -10.60 -3.89 1.98
N ALA A 72 -9.60 -4.54 1.36
CA ALA A 72 -8.21 -4.55 1.81
C ALA A 72 -7.25 -4.36 0.61
N HIS A 73 -7.08 -3.10 0.20
CA HIS A 73 -6.27 -2.62 -0.94
C HIS A 73 -6.78 -2.98 -2.34
N GLY A 74 -7.34 -4.18 -2.54
CA GLY A 74 -7.79 -4.65 -3.85
C GLY A 74 -6.63 -4.94 -4.81
N ALA A 75 -6.90 -4.81 -6.11
CA ALA A 75 -5.92 -5.02 -7.17
C ALA A 75 -4.77 -4.00 -7.09
N PRO A 76 -3.57 -4.33 -7.63
CA PRO A 76 -2.50 -3.35 -7.77
C PRO A 76 -2.94 -2.18 -8.65
N LEU A 77 -2.50 -0.98 -8.30
CA LEU A 77 -2.67 0.22 -9.13
C LEU A 77 -1.64 0.31 -10.25
N HIS A 78 -0.44 -0.21 -9.99
CA HIS A 78 0.67 -0.12 -10.93
C HIS A 78 1.63 -1.30 -10.76
N ILE A 79 2.20 -1.75 -11.86
CA ILE A 79 3.23 -2.81 -11.91
C ILE A 79 4.36 -2.29 -12.79
N GLY A 80 5.58 -2.34 -12.28
CA GLY A 80 6.77 -1.96 -13.03
C GLY A 80 7.23 -0.53 -12.77
N SER A 81 7.54 0.21 -13.85
CA SER A 81 8.34 1.45 -13.77
C SER A 81 7.77 2.49 -12.78
N PRO A 82 8.45 2.80 -11.66
CA PRO A 82 7.96 3.76 -10.66
C PRO A 82 7.78 5.18 -11.22
N LYS A 83 8.54 5.53 -12.25
CA LYS A 83 8.50 6.86 -12.89
C LYS A 83 7.17 7.16 -13.56
N GLU A 84 6.45 6.13 -14.02
CA GLU A 84 5.15 6.30 -14.68
C GLU A 84 4.09 6.84 -13.72
N ILE A 85 4.21 6.49 -12.44
CA ILE A 85 3.36 7.00 -11.35
C ILE A 85 4.02 8.13 -10.56
N GLY A 86 5.05 8.77 -11.14
CA GLY A 86 5.68 9.98 -10.59
C GLY A 86 6.73 9.74 -9.51
N ILE A 87 7.08 8.48 -9.20
CA ILE A 87 8.12 8.15 -8.22
C ILE A 87 9.49 8.24 -8.90
N LYS A 88 10.24 9.31 -8.60
CA LYS A 88 11.53 9.61 -9.25
C LYS A 88 12.67 8.72 -8.77
N ASP A 89 12.67 8.43 -7.47
CA ASP A 89 13.67 7.62 -6.79
C ASP A 89 12.95 6.63 -5.87
N ILE A 90 12.95 5.36 -6.26
CA ILE A 90 12.31 4.29 -5.48
C ILE A 90 13.11 3.96 -4.22
N THR A 91 14.37 4.40 -4.10
CA THR A 91 15.19 4.12 -2.91
C THR A 91 14.90 5.04 -1.73
N ASN A 92 14.13 6.12 -1.97
CA ASN A 92 13.79 7.13 -0.98
C ASN A 92 12.26 7.23 -0.82
N PRO A 93 11.63 6.37 -0.01
CA PRO A 93 10.19 6.41 0.21
C PRO A 93 9.77 7.65 1.00
N ASP A 94 8.56 8.15 0.72
CA ASP A 94 7.95 9.24 1.51
C ASP A 94 7.58 8.78 2.92
N TYR A 95 7.25 7.50 3.08
CA TYR A 95 6.97 6.87 4.37
C TYR A 95 7.47 5.42 4.41
N GLY A 96 7.83 4.94 5.59
CA GLY A 96 8.36 3.58 5.77
C GLY A 96 9.82 3.49 5.33
N GLU A 97 10.26 2.30 4.94
CA GLU A 97 11.67 2.00 4.70
C GLU A 97 11.87 1.29 3.37
N PHE A 98 12.92 1.66 2.63
CA PHE A 98 13.24 1.01 1.37
C PHE A 98 13.66 -0.45 1.57
N VAL A 99 13.25 -1.30 0.62
CA VAL A 99 13.58 -2.71 0.57
C VAL A 99 14.22 -3.06 -0.77
N ASP A 100 15.17 -3.99 -0.75
CA ASP A 100 15.88 -4.40 -1.96
C ASP A 100 14.93 -5.11 -2.94
N ILE A 101 15.16 -4.87 -4.22
CA ILE A 101 14.43 -5.46 -5.34
C ILE A 101 15.42 -6.33 -6.11
N ALA A 102 15.19 -7.65 -6.14
CA ALA A 102 16.07 -8.57 -6.87
C ALA A 102 15.84 -8.50 -8.39
N ASP A 103 16.81 -8.99 -9.17
CA ASP A 103 16.74 -8.97 -10.64
C ASP A 103 15.53 -9.75 -11.22
N ASP A 104 15.07 -10.78 -10.51
CA ASP A 104 13.90 -11.59 -10.86
C ASP A 104 12.58 -11.02 -10.29
N GLU A 105 12.62 -9.85 -9.66
CA GLU A 105 11.47 -9.16 -9.08
C GLU A 105 11.07 -7.91 -9.86
N GLU A 106 9.82 -7.50 -9.70
CA GLU A 106 9.27 -6.26 -10.22
C GLU A 106 8.56 -5.51 -9.08
N PRO A 107 8.72 -4.19 -8.95
CA PRO A 107 7.97 -3.42 -7.99
C PRO A 107 6.48 -3.39 -8.37
N VAL A 108 5.64 -3.76 -7.41
CA VAL A 108 4.17 -3.72 -7.55
C VAL A 108 3.59 -2.78 -6.50
N PHE A 109 2.65 -1.94 -6.90
CA PHE A 109 2.14 -0.82 -6.11
C PHE A 109 0.64 -0.95 -5.85
N TRP A 110 0.24 -0.84 -4.58
CA TRP A 110 -1.16 -0.86 -4.14
C TRP A 110 -1.54 0.45 -3.44
N ALA A 111 -2.80 0.88 -3.57
CA ALA A 111 -3.33 2.04 -2.86
C ALA A 111 -3.07 1.91 -1.37
N CYS A 112 -2.59 2.94 -0.67
CA CYS A 112 -2.28 2.85 0.75
C CYS A 112 -3.28 3.63 1.62
N GLY A 113 -3.61 3.07 2.78
CA GLY A 113 -4.43 3.73 3.81
C GLY A 113 -3.78 4.97 4.46
N VAL A 114 -2.55 5.31 4.07
CA VAL A 114 -1.88 6.58 4.44
C VAL A 114 -2.34 7.74 3.54
N THR A 115 -3.03 7.48 2.41
CA THR A 115 -3.57 8.53 1.53
C THR A 115 -4.40 9.60 2.28
N PRO A 116 -5.33 9.25 3.18
CA PRO A 116 -6.07 10.24 3.95
C PRO A 116 -5.19 11.08 4.88
N GLN A 117 -4.07 10.54 5.37
CA GLN A 117 -3.12 11.32 6.17
C GLN A 117 -2.40 12.35 5.29
N ALA A 118 -1.96 11.95 4.10
CA ALA A 118 -1.36 12.86 3.12
C ALA A 118 -2.33 13.98 2.71
N VAL A 119 -3.59 13.62 2.38
CA VAL A 119 -4.64 14.59 2.04
C VAL A 119 -4.95 15.52 3.22
N ALA A 120 -4.99 15.00 4.45
CA ALA A 120 -5.32 15.84 5.60
C ALA A 120 -4.26 16.89 5.91
N LEU A 121 -2.97 16.60 5.68
CA LEU A 121 -1.89 17.58 5.82
C LEU A 121 -2.08 18.78 4.88
N ASP A 122 -2.56 18.53 3.66
CA ASP A 122 -2.81 19.56 2.66
C ASP A 122 -4.15 20.29 2.91
N SER A 123 -5.21 19.55 3.23
CA SER A 123 -6.56 20.08 3.47
C SER A 123 -6.73 20.83 4.78
N LYS A 124 -5.77 20.72 5.71
CA LYS A 124 -5.70 21.41 7.01
C LYS A 124 -7.06 21.51 7.72
N PRO A 125 -7.70 20.36 8.05
CA PRO A 125 -8.92 20.40 8.84
C PRO A 125 -8.66 21.08 10.19
N SER A 126 -9.67 21.75 10.75
CA SER A 126 -9.56 22.43 12.05
C SER A 126 -9.23 21.45 13.19
N LEU A 127 -9.56 20.18 13.03
CA LEU A 127 -9.21 19.08 13.92
C LEU A 127 -9.16 17.76 13.13
N MET A 128 -8.17 16.91 13.43
CA MET A 128 -8.09 15.53 12.93
C MET A 128 -7.52 14.64 14.04
N ILE A 129 -8.13 13.48 14.24
CA ILE A 129 -7.64 12.46 15.18
C ILE A 129 -7.39 11.18 14.38
N THR A 130 -6.17 10.63 14.48
CA THR A 130 -5.75 9.40 13.82
C THR A 130 -5.01 8.48 14.78
N HIS A 131 -4.78 7.24 14.37
CA HIS A 131 -3.86 6.36 15.06
C HIS A 131 -2.40 6.73 14.73
N SER A 132 -1.47 6.32 15.59
CA SER A 132 -0.04 6.33 15.26
C SER A 132 0.31 5.10 14.41
N PRO A 133 1.26 5.19 13.46
CA PRO A 133 1.72 4.03 12.69
C PRO A 133 2.08 2.85 13.60
N GLY A 134 1.61 1.65 13.27
CA GLY A 134 1.82 0.44 14.09
C GLY A 134 0.86 0.28 15.28
N HIS A 135 0.03 1.28 15.60
CA HIS A 135 -0.94 1.26 16.70
C HIS A 135 -2.39 1.24 16.19
N MET A 136 -2.76 0.20 15.43
CA MET A 136 -4.09 0.09 14.85
C MET A 136 -5.16 -0.29 15.88
N PHE A 137 -6.43 -0.06 15.52
CA PHE A 137 -7.59 -0.51 16.29
C PHE A 137 -7.91 -1.97 15.95
N VAL A 138 -7.72 -2.88 16.91
CA VAL A 138 -8.06 -4.30 16.78
C VAL A 138 -9.56 -4.49 17.01
N THR A 139 -10.24 -5.13 16.06
CA THR A 139 -11.69 -5.42 16.11
C THR A 139 -11.93 -6.91 16.42
N ASP A 140 -13.19 -7.27 16.65
CA ASP A 140 -13.63 -8.67 16.75
C ASP A 140 -13.90 -9.33 15.38
N LEU A 141 -13.68 -8.61 14.27
CA LEU A 141 -13.91 -9.14 12.91
C LEU A 141 -12.74 -10.03 12.50
N VAL A 142 -13.05 -11.19 11.90
CA VAL A 142 -12.02 -12.05 11.30
C VAL A 142 -11.82 -11.72 9.83
N SER A 143 -10.68 -12.13 9.25
CA SER A 143 -10.35 -11.87 7.84
C SER A 143 -11.45 -12.32 6.87
N ASP A 144 -12.17 -13.39 7.19
CA ASP A 144 -13.26 -13.91 6.38
C ASP A 144 -14.50 -12.99 6.36
N ASP A 145 -14.68 -12.13 7.37
CA ASP A 145 -15.77 -11.15 7.44
C ASP A 145 -15.52 -9.91 6.55
N ILE A 146 -14.28 -9.75 6.07
CA ILE A 146 -13.78 -8.55 5.36
C ILE A 146 -13.40 -8.87 3.90
N LYS A 147 -13.79 -10.05 3.39
CA LYS A 147 -13.65 -10.37 1.95
C LYS A 147 -14.53 -9.45 1.10
#